data_AF-A0AAP4FTD3-F1
#
_entry.id   AF-A0AAP4FTD3-F1
#
_cell.length_a   1.000
_cell.length_b   1.000
_cell.length_c   1.000
_cell.angle_alpha   90.00
_cell.angle_beta   90.00
_cell.angle_gamma   90.00
#
_symmetry.space_group_name_H-M   'P 1'
#
loop_
_entity.id
_entity.type
_entity.pdbx_description
1 polymer ?
#
loop_
_entity_poly.entity_id
_entity_poly.type
_entity_poly.pdbx_seq_one_letter_code
_entity_poly.pdbx_strand_id
1 'polypeptide(L)'
;MTRLPQFSAALLHPRYWPTWAGVGLLWLLVQLPYPVIYRIGCGLGHIAQRFMKRRVKIANRNLELSFPEMGTQERERMVRKNFESVGMGLMETGMAWFWPDKRMARWYDVTGTGMEPVHTLQAQKTGVLLIGIHFLTLEIGARMFGMQAPGIGVYRPNDNPVIDLLQTWGRMRSNKSMIDRKDLKGMIRALKNGEVIWYAPDHDYGKQSSVFVPFFAVQETATTTGTWMLARMSKAAIVPFVPRRKPDGKGYELMMLEPECAPPLDDAETTARWMNGVVEKCIMLAPEQYMWLHRRFKTRPEGMPSRY
;
A
#
# COMPACT_ATOMS: atom_id res chain seq x y z
N MET A 1 14.54 4.95 -17.54
CA MET A 1 13.14 5.22 -17.15
C MET A 1 12.29 4.07 -17.65
N THR A 2 11.38 3.56 -16.81
CA THR A 2 10.47 2.47 -17.19
C THR A 2 9.57 2.92 -18.33
N ARG A 3 9.43 2.12 -19.39
CA ARG A 3 8.45 2.38 -20.46
C ARG A 3 7.07 2.14 -19.89
N LEU A 4 6.30 3.22 -19.73
CA LEU A 4 4.91 3.15 -19.27
C LEU A 4 4.00 2.72 -20.42
N PRO A 5 2.90 1.99 -20.14
CA PRO A 5 1.96 1.59 -21.16
C PRO A 5 1.34 2.84 -21.81
N GLN A 6 1.18 2.78 -23.13
CA GLN A 6 0.49 3.77 -23.92
C GLN A 6 -0.75 3.14 -24.54
N PHE A 7 -1.75 3.97 -24.82
CA PHE A 7 -2.93 3.48 -25.52
C PHE A 7 -2.55 2.94 -26.90
N SER A 8 -3.14 1.80 -27.27
CA SER A 8 -3.01 1.20 -28.59
C SER A 8 -4.37 0.64 -28.99
N ALA A 9 -4.69 0.68 -30.29
CA ALA A 9 -5.93 0.11 -30.82
C ALA A 9 -6.10 -1.39 -30.47
N ALA A 10 -5.00 -2.10 -30.20
CA ALA A 10 -5.02 -3.48 -29.72
C ALA A 10 -5.80 -3.65 -28.39
N LEU A 11 -5.90 -2.58 -27.58
CA LEU A 11 -6.66 -2.57 -26.33
C LEU A 11 -8.18 -2.51 -26.55
N LEU A 12 -8.65 -2.22 -27.77
CA LEU A 12 -10.07 -2.23 -28.13
C LEU A 12 -10.56 -3.61 -28.59
N HIS A 13 -9.66 -4.59 -28.70
CA HIS A 13 -10.00 -5.96 -29.10
C HIS A 13 -11.10 -6.55 -28.18
N PRO A 14 -12.08 -7.32 -28.71
CA PRO A 14 -13.21 -7.85 -27.95
C PRO A 14 -12.86 -8.57 -26.64
N ARG A 15 -11.70 -9.23 -26.59
CA ARG A 15 -11.15 -9.86 -25.37
C ARG A 15 -11.06 -8.92 -24.16
N TYR A 16 -10.96 -7.61 -24.38
CA TYR A 16 -10.85 -6.59 -23.34
C TYR A 16 -12.16 -5.88 -23.04
N TRP A 17 -13.24 -6.12 -23.79
CA TRP A 17 -14.53 -5.47 -23.55
C TRP A 17 -15.08 -5.69 -22.14
N PRO A 18 -14.97 -6.88 -21.51
CA PRO A 18 -15.38 -7.04 -20.12
C PRO A 18 -14.57 -6.17 -19.15
N THR A 19 -13.28 -5.97 -19.43
CA THR A 19 -12.43 -5.10 -18.61
C THR A 19 -12.84 -3.64 -18.76
N TRP A 20 -13.06 -3.17 -19.99
CA TRP A 20 -13.55 -1.82 -20.26
C TRP A 20 -14.94 -1.57 -19.66
N ALA A 21 -15.85 -2.54 -19.75
CA ALA A 21 -17.17 -2.45 -19.14
C ALA A 21 -17.06 -2.34 -17.61
N GLY A 22 -16.21 -3.16 -16.97
CA GLY A 22 -15.97 -3.08 -15.53
C GLY A 22 -15.36 -1.74 -15.09
N VAL A 23 -14.43 -1.20 -15.86
CA VAL A 23 -13.86 0.14 -15.64
C VAL A 23 -14.92 1.23 -15.81
N GLY A 24 -15.75 1.16 -16.85
CA GLY A 24 -16.82 2.11 -17.09
C GLY A 24 -17.85 2.09 -15.96
N LEU A 25 -18.21 0.91 -15.46
CA LEU A 25 -19.06 0.76 -14.28
C LEU A 25 -18.40 1.36 -13.03
N LEU A 26 -17.13 1.08 -12.78
CA LEU A 26 -16.40 1.68 -11.66
C LEU A 26 -16.40 3.21 -11.77
N TRP A 27 -16.12 3.75 -12.96
CA TRP A 27 -16.15 5.19 -13.22
C TRP A 27 -17.51 5.80 -12.89
N LEU A 28 -18.61 5.17 -13.32
CA LEU A 28 -19.98 5.61 -13.01
C LEU A 28 -20.25 5.59 -11.49
N LEU A 29 -19.90 4.49 -10.82
CA LEU A 29 -20.11 4.33 -9.38
C LEU A 29 -19.38 5.41 -8.57
N VAL A 30 -18.15 5.74 -8.93
CA VAL A 30 -17.39 6.75 -8.19
C VAL A 30 -17.83 8.19 -8.50
N GLN A 31 -18.75 8.43 -9.44
CA GLN A 31 -19.34 9.76 -9.59
C GLN A 31 -20.32 10.10 -8.46
N LEU A 32 -20.93 9.10 -7.83
CA LEU A 32 -21.92 9.25 -6.75
C LEU A 32 -21.37 10.02 -5.53
N PRO A 33 -22.21 10.64 -4.68
CA PRO A 33 -21.75 11.26 -3.43
C PRO A 33 -20.97 10.26 -2.55
N TYR A 34 -19.92 10.72 -1.87
CA TYR A 34 -19.03 9.83 -1.09
C TYR A 34 -19.76 8.96 -0.05
N PRO A 35 -20.76 9.44 0.71
CA PRO A 35 -21.49 8.57 1.64
C PRO A 35 -22.18 7.39 0.95
N VAL A 36 -22.60 7.55 -0.31
CA VAL A 36 -23.20 6.48 -1.12
C VAL A 36 -22.12 5.49 -1.56
N ILE A 37 -20.98 5.99 -2.06
CA ILE A 37 -19.83 5.16 -2.42
C ILE A 37 -19.37 4.33 -1.22
N TYR A 38 -19.30 4.94 -0.03
CA TYR A 38 -18.94 4.28 1.21
C TYR A 38 -19.85 3.09 1.52
N ARG A 39 -21.18 3.29 1.47
CA ARG A 39 -22.16 2.22 1.71
C ARG A 39 -22.06 1.11 0.66
N ILE A 40 -21.86 1.47 -0.62
CA ILE A 40 -21.67 0.49 -1.70
C ILE A 40 -20.40 -0.32 -1.45
N GLY A 41 -19.27 0.32 -1.13
CA GLY A 41 -18.01 -0.34 -0.86
C GLY A 41 -18.08 -1.29 0.33
N CYS A 42 -18.65 -0.87 1.46
CA CYS A 42 -18.90 -1.76 2.61
C CYS A 42 -19.80 -2.95 2.23
N GLY A 43 -20.89 -2.69 1.49
CA GLY A 43 -21.79 -3.73 0.98
C GLY A 43 -21.09 -4.76 0.10
N LEU A 44 -20.26 -4.30 -0.84
CA LEU A 44 -19.43 -5.17 -1.68
C LEU A 44 -18.45 -6.00 -0.84
N GLY A 45 -17.92 -5.43 0.23
CA GLY A 45 -17.10 -6.13 1.21
C GLY A 45 -17.81 -7.31 1.86
N HIS A 46 -19.02 -7.10 2.34
CA HIS A 46 -19.85 -8.17 2.92
C HIS A 46 -20.19 -9.26 1.91
N ILE A 47 -20.48 -8.88 0.66
CA ILE A 47 -20.71 -9.83 -0.43
C ILE A 47 -19.42 -10.64 -0.69
N ALA A 48 -18.29 -9.96 -0.86
CA ALA A 48 -16.99 -10.58 -1.10
C ALA A 48 -16.61 -11.56 0.03
N GLN A 49 -16.92 -11.24 1.29
CA GLN A 49 -16.67 -12.13 2.42
C GLN A 49 -17.38 -13.48 2.27
N ARG A 50 -18.61 -13.51 1.75
CA ARG A 50 -19.39 -14.75 1.56
C ARG A 50 -18.81 -15.64 0.46
N PHE A 51 -18.31 -15.05 -0.62
CA PHE A 51 -17.81 -15.78 -1.79
C PHE A 51 -16.31 -16.08 -1.74
N MET A 52 -15.49 -15.20 -1.16
CA MET A 52 -14.03 -15.33 -1.11
C MET A 52 -13.54 -16.10 0.13
N LYS A 53 -14.13 -17.27 0.40
CA LYS A 53 -13.86 -18.08 1.61
C LYS A 53 -12.37 -18.33 1.87
N ARG A 54 -11.57 -18.54 0.81
CA ARG A 54 -10.11 -18.71 0.93
C ARG A 54 -9.41 -17.46 1.51
N ARG A 55 -9.83 -16.27 1.08
CA ARG A 55 -9.26 -15.00 1.58
C ARG A 55 -9.68 -14.73 3.02
N VAL A 56 -10.91 -15.08 3.39
CA VAL A 56 -11.40 -15.05 4.78
C VAL A 56 -10.54 -15.95 5.68
N LYS A 57 -10.21 -17.17 5.24
CA LYS A 57 -9.34 -18.08 5.98
C LYS A 57 -7.93 -17.50 6.17
N ILE A 58 -7.35 -16.90 5.12
CA ILE A 58 -6.03 -16.25 5.19
C ILE A 58 -6.03 -15.08 6.18
N ALA A 59 -7.04 -14.20 6.11
CA ALA A 59 -7.16 -13.06 7.01
C ALA A 59 -7.30 -13.49 8.48
N ASN A 60 -8.19 -14.46 8.76
CA ASN A 60 -8.31 -15.04 10.10
C ASN A 60 -6.99 -15.63 10.58
N ARG A 61 -6.30 -16.42 9.74
CA ARG A 61 -5.04 -17.05 10.12
C ARG A 61 -3.95 -16.02 10.41
N ASN A 62 -3.88 -14.93 9.65
CA ASN A 62 -2.93 -13.86 9.92
C ASN A 62 -3.20 -13.17 11.25
N LEU A 63 -4.47 -12.85 11.53
CA LEU A 63 -4.87 -12.22 12.79
C LEU A 63 -4.59 -13.13 13.98
N GLU A 64 -4.90 -14.42 13.87
CA GLU A 64 -4.58 -15.43 14.89
C GLU A 64 -3.09 -15.53 15.17
N LEU A 65 -2.25 -15.54 14.12
CA LEU A 65 -0.80 -15.61 14.27
C LEU A 65 -0.21 -14.32 14.83
N SER A 66 -0.77 -13.16 14.49
CA SER A 66 -0.26 -11.85 14.90
C SER A 66 -0.73 -11.47 16.31
N PHE A 67 -1.95 -11.87 16.67
CA PHE A 67 -2.62 -11.52 17.92
C PHE A 67 -3.21 -12.79 18.57
N PRO A 68 -2.37 -13.68 19.15
CA PRO A 68 -2.83 -14.96 19.70
C PRO A 68 -3.84 -14.80 20.84
N GLU A 69 -3.76 -13.70 21.59
CA GLU A 69 -4.68 -13.38 22.69
C GLU A 69 -6.04 -12.82 22.20
N MET A 70 -6.20 -12.53 20.90
CA MET A 70 -7.45 -12.01 20.35
C MET A 70 -8.51 -13.12 20.30
N GLY A 71 -9.56 -12.96 21.10
CA GLY A 71 -10.67 -13.91 21.16
C GLY A 71 -11.38 -14.10 19.81
N THR A 72 -11.96 -15.29 19.60
CA THR A 72 -12.58 -15.67 18.32
C THR A 72 -13.64 -14.67 17.83
N GLN A 73 -14.53 -14.20 18.71
CA GLN A 73 -15.58 -13.24 18.34
C GLN A 73 -15.02 -11.89 17.90
N GLU A 74 -13.96 -11.42 18.58
CA GLU A 74 -13.29 -10.19 18.22
C GLU A 74 -12.57 -10.32 16.88
N ARG A 75 -11.88 -11.44 16.66
CA ARG A 75 -11.22 -11.75 15.39
C ARG A 75 -12.21 -11.80 14.23
N GLU A 76 -13.37 -12.42 14.41
CA GLU A 76 -14.43 -12.44 13.40
C GLU A 76 -14.96 -11.03 13.09
N ARG A 77 -15.13 -10.19 14.11
CA ARG A 77 -15.51 -8.77 13.95
C ARG A 77 -14.44 -8.00 13.18
N MET A 78 -13.16 -8.23 13.49
CA MET A 78 -12.02 -7.64 12.78
C MET A 78 -12.02 -8.05 11.30
N VAL A 79 -12.26 -9.33 11.00
CA VAL A 79 -12.36 -9.82 9.62
C VAL A 79 -13.54 -9.22 8.87
N ARG A 80 -14.71 -9.04 9.52
CA ARG A 80 -15.84 -8.34 8.88
C ARG A 80 -15.47 -6.92 8.47
N LYS A 81 -14.90 -6.13 9.39
CA LYS A 81 -14.42 -4.76 9.09
C LYS A 81 -13.32 -4.76 8.02
N ASN A 82 -12.45 -5.76 8.02
CA ASN A 82 -11.42 -5.89 7.00
C ASN A 82 -12.01 -6.12 5.61
N PHE A 83 -13.06 -6.94 5.51
CA PHE A 83 -13.74 -7.15 4.24
C PHE A 83 -14.55 -5.93 3.79
N GLU A 84 -15.16 -5.16 4.69
CA GLU A 84 -15.71 -3.83 4.35
C GLU A 84 -14.62 -2.95 3.70
N SER A 85 -13.42 -2.96 4.27
CA SER A 85 -12.27 -2.25 3.71
C SER A 85 -11.81 -2.82 2.36
N VAL A 86 -11.97 -4.12 2.11
CA VAL A 86 -11.66 -4.74 0.79
C VAL A 86 -12.59 -4.20 -0.28
N GLY A 87 -13.89 -4.15 0.01
CA GLY A 87 -14.87 -3.60 -0.92
C GLY A 87 -14.66 -2.10 -1.15
N MET A 88 -14.31 -1.35 -0.09
CA MET A 88 -13.91 0.04 -0.22
C MET A 88 -12.63 0.24 -1.03
N GLY A 89 -11.65 -0.66 -0.96
CA GLY A 89 -10.41 -0.56 -1.74
C GLY A 89 -10.66 -0.52 -3.26
N LEU A 90 -11.70 -1.21 -3.75
CA LEU A 90 -12.12 -1.12 -5.15
C LEU A 90 -12.67 0.26 -5.48
N MET A 91 -13.53 0.81 -4.63
CA MET A 91 -14.09 2.16 -4.80
C MET A 91 -13.00 3.22 -4.74
N GLU A 92 -12.06 3.08 -3.79
CA GLU A 92 -10.92 3.98 -3.59
C GLU A 92 -9.96 3.97 -4.78
N THR A 93 -9.76 2.81 -5.41
CA THR A 93 -9.01 2.72 -6.67
C THR A 93 -9.67 3.59 -7.75
N GLY A 94 -10.99 3.47 -7.93
CA GLY A 94 -11.73 4.31 -8.87
C GLY A 94 -11.69 5.80 -8.49
N MET A 95 -11.83 6.13 -7.20
CA MET A 95 -11.71 7.50 -6.72
C MET A 95 -10.33 8.08 -7.01
N ALA A 96 -9.26 7.34 -6.71
CA ALA A 96 -7.88 7.76 -6.94
C ALA A 96 -7.60 8.03 -8.42
N TRP A 97 -8.11 7.18 -9.31
CA TRP A 97 -7.86 7.31 -10.74
C TRP A 97 -8.74 8.37 -11.39
N PHE A 98 -10.00 8.51 -11.01
CA PHE A 98 -10.98 9.30 -11.77
C PHE A 98 -11.43 10.61 -11.11
N TRP A 99 -11.28 10.79 -9.79
CA TRP A 99 -11.73 12.05 -9.16
C TRP A 99 -10.81 13.23 -9.49
N PRO A 100 -11.35 14.41 -9.80
CA PRO A 100 -10.56 15.62 -9.91
C PRO A 100 -9.98 16.02 -8.53
N ASP A 101 -8.86 16.73 -8.56
CA ASP A 101 -8.07 17.16 -7.40
C ASP A 101 -8.93 17.93 -6.39
N LYS A 102 -9.74 18.88 -6.89
CA LYS A 102 -10.69 19.65 -6.07
C LYS A 102 -11.68 18.79 -5.30
N ARG A 103 -12.11 17.66 -5.88
CA ARG A 103 -13.02 16.72 -5.20
C ARG A 103 -12.26 15.89 -4.17
N MET A 104 -11.07 15.39 -4.53
CA MET A 104 -10.23 14.62 -3.61
C MET A 104 -9.88 15.44 -2.36
N ALA A 105 -9.44 16.69 -2.52
CA ALA A 105 -9.05 17.59 -1.44
C ALA A 105 -10.15 17.89 -0.41
N ARG A 106 -11.43 17.62 -0.72
CA ARG A 106 -12.55 17.80 0.23
C ARG A 106 -12.73 16.63 1.20
N TRP A 107 -12.08 15.49 0.94
CA TRP A 107 -12.34 14.24 1.64
C TRP A 107 -11.16 13.75 2.46
N TYR A 108 -10.06 14.51 2.54
CA TYR A 108 -8.94 14.14 3.40
C TYR A 108 -8.29 15.34 4.05
N ASP A 109 -7.68 15.07 5.20
CA ASP A 109 -6.86 16.00 5.95
C ASP A 109 -5.44 15.38 6.09
N VAL A 110 -4.42 16.23 6.20
CA VAL A 110 -3.07 15.77 6.54
C VAL A 110 -2.90 15.87 8.05
N THR A 111 -2.46 14.79 8.70
CA THR A 111 -2.33 14.71 10.16
C THR A 111 -0.97 14.15 10.59
N GLY A 112 -0.73 14.04 11.90
CA GLY A 112 0.57 13.64 12.45
C GLY A 112 1.58 14.77 12.38
N THR A 113 2.77 14.52 11.85
CA THR A 113 3.81 15.55 11.66
C THR A 113 3.50 16.52 10.51
N GLY A 114 2.49 16.22 9.70
CA GLY A 114 2.19 16.99 8.49
C GLY A 114 3.20 16.76 7.36
N MET A 115 3.14 17.60 6.33
CA MET A 115 4.06 17.51 5.18
C MET A 115 5.38 18.27 5.39
N GLU A 116 5.47 19.10 6.42
CA GLU A 116 6.62 19.98 6.65
C GLU A 116 7.97 19.23 6.72
N PRO A 117 8.08 18.06 7.40
CA PRO A 117 9.34 17.33 7.40
C PRO A 117 9.73 16.81 6.01
N VAL A 118 8.75 16.37 5.20
CA VAL A 118 9.00 15.93 3.82
C VAL A 118 9.46 17.11 2.95
N HIS A 119 8.80 18.26 3.06
CA HIS A 119 9.20 19.46 2.31
C HIS A 119 10.60 19.94 2.72
N THR A 120 10.95 19.87 4.01
CA THR A 120 12.28 20.19 4.51
C THR A 120 13.35 19.27 3.91
N LEU A 121 13.10 17.95 3.91
CA LEU A 121 14.01 16.97 3.30
C LEU A 121 14.19 17.23 1.80
N GLN A 122 13.10 17.53 1.08
CA GLN A 122 13.15 17.87 -0.34
C GLN A 122 13.94 19.16 -0.61
N ALA A 123 13.75 20.21 0.21
CA ALA A 123 14.50 21.46 0.11
C ALA A 123 16.01 21.25 0.32
N GLN A 124 16.38 20.31 1.20
CA GLN A 124 17.77 19.89 1.45
C GLN A 124 18.31 18.93 0.37
N LYS A 125 17.50 18.54 -0.62
CA LYS A 125 17.81 17.51 -1.62
C LYS A 125 18.16 16.16 -1.00
N THR A 126 17.63 15.88 0.18
CA THR A 126 17.72 14.58 0.83
C THR A 126 16.65 13.67 0.25
N GLY A 127 17.05 12.51 -0.28
CA GLY A 127 16.11 11.51 -0.78
C GLY A 127 15.15 11.05 0.31
N VAL A 128 13.90 10.78 -0.06
CA VAL A 128 12.88 10.30 0.87
C VAL A 128 12.43 8.91 0.45
N LEU A 129 12.74 7.91 1.28
CA LEU A 129 12.13 6.58 1.18
C LEU A 129 10.81 6.61 1.95
N LEU A 130 9.73 6.91 1.24
CA LEU A 130 8.39 6.98 1.80
C LEU A 130 7.86 5.56 2.02
N ILE A 131 7.76 5.15 3.28
CA ILE A 131 7.30 3.82 3.67
C ILE A 131 5.79 3.80 3.65
N GLY A 132 5.25 3.21 2.58
CA GLY A 132 3.87 2.78 2.53
C GLY A 132 3.72 1.38 3.12
N ILE A 133 2.53 1.09 3.62
CA ILE A 133 2.13 -0.25 4.04
C ILE A 133 0.97 -0.64 3.15
N HIS A 134 0.81 -1.92 2.86
CA HIS A 134 -0.32 -2.41 2.07
C HIS A 134 -1.62 -2.34 2.89
N PHE A 135 -2.06 -1.13 3.22
CA PHE A 135 -3.45 -0.84 3.56
C PHE A 135 -4.31 -0.95 2.30
N LEU A 136 -5.57 -1.34 2.45
CA LEU A 136 -6.51 -1.45 1.34
C LEU A 136 -6.82 -0.08 0.70
N THR A 137 -6.53 1.01 1.42
CA THR A 137 -6.57 2.41 0.98
C THR A 137 -5.35 2.83 0.16
N LEU A 138 -4.51 1.90 -0.31
CA LEU A 138 -3.22 2.17 -0.95
C LEU A 138 -3.29 3.19 -2.10
N GLU A 139 -4.19 2.97 -3.06
CA GLU A 139 -4.29 3.80 -4.27
C GLU A 139 -4.72 5.23 -3.94
N ILE A 140 -5.69 5.39 -3.03
CA ILE A 140 -6.11 6.72 -2.58
C ILE A 140 -5.04 7.38 -1.71
N GLY A 141 -4.30 6.62 -0.91
CA GLY A 141 -3.14 7.08 -0.15
C GLY A 141 -2.04 7.67 -1.03
N ALA A 142 -1.66 6.95 -2.08
CA ALA A 142 -0.69 7.42 -3.06
C ALA A 142 -1.17 8.69 -3.78
N ARG A 143 -2.48 8.80 -4.04
CA ARG A 143 -3.10 10.00 -4.62
C ARG A 143 -3.05 11.20 -3.65
N MET A 144 -3.44 10.99 -2.39
CA MET A 144 -3.42 12.03 -1.34
C MET A 144 -2.01 12.57 -1.11
N PHE A 145 -1.01 11.68 -1.01
CA PHE A 145 0.39 12.08 -0.84
C PHE A 145 0.92 12.80 -2.07
N GLY A 146 0.71 12.25 -3.28
CA GLY A 146 1.26 12.84 -4.49
C GLY A 146 0.67 14.23 -4.81
N MET A 147 -0.57 14.52 -4.40
CA MET A 147 -1.13 15.88 -4.48
C MET A 147 -0.39 16.91 -3.61
N GLN A 148 0.37 16.45 -2.61
CA GLN A 148 1.16 17.30 -1.70
C GLN A 148 2.64 17.32 -2.11
N ALA A 149 3.23 16.14 -2.34
CA ALA A 149 4.61 15.97 -2.74
C ALA A 149 4.72 14.87 -3.82
N PRO A 150 4.68 15.22 -5.11
CA PRO A 150 4.76 14.24 -6.19
C PRO A 150 6.03 13.37 -6.08
N GLY A 151 5.85 12.05 -6.04
CA GLY A 151 6.94 11.08 -5.90
C GLY A 151 7.07 10.13 -7.08
N ILE A 152 7.93 9.13 -6.92
CA ILE A 152 8.15 8.03 -7.87
C ILE A 152 7.58 6.74 -7.27
N GLY A 153 6.58 6.17 -7.94
CA GLY A 153 5.95 4.93 -7.50
C GLY A 153 6.71 3.69 -7.96
N VAL A 154 7.00 2.76 -7.06
CA VAL A 154 7.50 1.43 -7.44
C VAL A 154 6.37 0.63 -8.11
N TYR A 155 6.68 0.03 -9.26
CA TYR A 155 5.70 -0.48 -10.19
C TYR A 155 6.03 -1.90 -10.67
N ARG A 156 4.98 -2.70 -10.81
CA ARG A 156 4.97 -3.96 -11.56
C ARG A 156 3.82 -3.83 -12.56
N PRO A 157 4.05 -4.09 -13.86
CA PRO A 157 2.98 -4.15 -14.85
C PRO A 157 1.85 -5.08 -14.41
N ASN A 158 0.61 -4.62 -14.61
CA ASN A 158 -0.56 -5.48 -14.43
C ASN A 158 -0.61 -6.52 -15.56
N ASP A 159 -1.03 -7.74 -15.24
CA ASP A 159 -1.13 -8.81 -16.24
C ASP A 159 -2.24 -8.51 -17.29
N ASN A 160 -3.21 -7.64 -16.95
CA ASN A 160 -4.19 -7.09 -17.88
C ASN A 160 -3.75 -5.69 -18.40
N PRO A 161 -3.43 -5.55 -19.70
CA PRO A 161 -2.93 -4.29 -20.28
C PRO A 161 -3.88 -3.09 -20.18
N VAL A 162 -5.20 -3.30 -20.14
CA VAL A 162 -6.17 -2.20 -19.97
C VAL A 162 -6.09 -1.66 -18.54
N ILE A 163 -6.04 -2.55 -17.54
CA ILE A 163 -5.85 -2.15 -16.14
C ILE A 163 -4.49 -1.49 -15.96
N ASP A 164 -3.46 -2.00 -16.63
CA ASP A 164 -2.13 -1.42 -16.59
C ASP A 164 -2.11 0.02 -17.10
N LEU A 165 -2.71 0.27 -18.27
CA LEU A 165 -2.86 1.61 -18.84
C LEU A 165 -3.60 2.56 -17.87
N LEU A 166 -4.70 2.12 -17.28
CA LEU A 166 -5.53 2.97 -16.41
C LEU A 166 -4.88 3.22 -15.05
N GLN A 167 -4.25 2.21 -14.47
CA GLN A 167 -3.51 2.33 -13.22
C GLN A 167 -2.36 3.32 -13.37
N THR A 168 -1.60 3.19 -14.46
CA THR A 168 -0.48 4.10 -14.72
C THR A 168 -0.97 5.51 -15.02
N TRP A 169 -1.99 5.68 -15.87
CA TRP A 169 -2.62 6.98 -16.11
C TRP A 169 -3.10 7.64 -14.81
N GLY A 170 -3.86 6.91 -13.98
CA GLY A 170 -4.40 7.40 -12.71
C GLY A 170 -3.30 7.82 -11.72
N ARG A 171 -2.27 6.97 -11.55
CA ARG A 171 -1.13 7.27 -10.65
C ARG A 171 -0.32 8.48 -11.11
N MET A 172 -0.14 8.66 -12.42
CA MET A 172 0.63 9.77 -13.00
C MET A 172 -0.07 11.14 -12.85
N ARG A 173 -1.34 11.19 -12.46
CA ARG A 173 -2.05 12.46 -12.20
C ARG A 173 -1.51 13.24 -10.99
N SER A 174 -0.81 12.59 -10.06
CA SER A 174 -0.24 13.20 -8.84
C SER A 174 1.22 12.83 -8.61
N ASN A 175 1.82 12.01 -9.47
CA ASN A 175 3.16 11.48 -9.25
C ASN A 175 4.05 11.80 -10.44
N LYS A 176 5.35 11.93 -10.17
CA LYS A 176 6.35 12.33 -11.17
C LYS A 176 6.60 11.23 -12.20
N SER A 177 6.71 9.99 -11.75
CA SER A 177 6.98 8.84 -12.61
C SER A 177 6.74 7.52 -11.87
N MET A 178 6.99 6.41 -12.56
CA MET A 178 7.05 5.08 -11.97
C MET A 178 8.37 4.39 -12.33
N ILE A 179 8.82 3.52 -11.44
CA ILE A 179 10.03 2.74 -11.59
C ILE A 179 9.75 1.25 -11.40
N ASP A 180 10.30 0.40 -12.27
CA ASP A 180 10.09 -1.04 -12.17
C ASP A 180 10.66 -1.56 -10.83
N ARG A 181 9.92 -2.43 -10.15
CA ARG A 181 10.35 -3.03 -8.88
C ARG A 181 11.70 -3.78 -8.95
N LYS A 182 12.13 -4.20 -10.15
CA LYS A 182 13.43 -4.83 -10.39
C LYS A 182 14.56 -3.82 -10.63
N ASP A 183 14.25 -2.54 -10.90
CA ASP A 183 15.24 -1.50 -11.16
C ASP A 183 15.73 -0.84 -9.86
N LEU A 184 16.41 -1.64 -9.04
CA LEU A 184 16.99 -1.16 -7.79
C LEU A 184 18.00 -0.02 -8.00
N LYS A 185 18.81 -0.11 -9.07
CA LYS A 185 19.82 0.92 -9.39
C LYS A 185 19.14 2.26 -9.70
N GLY A 186 18.04 2.24 -10.44
CA GLY A 186 17.25 3.43 -10.71
C GLY A 186 16.62 4.01 -9.43
N MET A 187 16.17 3.16 -8.50
CA MET A 187 15.63 3.63 -7.22
C MET A 187 16.71 4.35 -6.40
N ILE A 188 17.89 3.74 -6.27
CA ILE A 188 19.01 4.36 -5.55
C ILE A 188 19.42 5.68 -6.20
N ARG A 189 19.46 5.75 -7.53
CA ARG A 189 19.78 6.99 -8.26
C ARG A 189 18.75 8.07 -7.99
N ALA A 190 17.47 7.76 -8.04
CA ALA A 190 16.41 8.72 -7.74
C ALA A 190 16.52 9.25 -6.30
N LEU A 191 16.69 8.36 -5.32
CA LEU A 191 16.90 8.78 -3.92
C LEU A 191 18.14 9.68 -3.76
N LYS A 192 19.26 9.35 -4.39
CA LYS A 192 20.47 10.20 -4.38
C LYS A 192 20.26 11.57 -5.02
N ASN A 193 19.27 11.70 -5.91
CA ASN A 193 18.91 12.96 -6.55
C ASN A 193 17.87 13.76 -5.73
N GLY A 194 17.56 13.34 -4.51
CA GLY A 194 16.58 14.02 -3.64
C GLY A 194 15.13 13.69 -3.95
N GLU A 195 14.87 12.63 -4.74
CA GLU A 195 13.50 12.23 -5.06
C GLU A 195 12.82 11.46 -3.93
N VAL A 196 11.48 11.51 -3.94
CA VAL A 196 10.65 10.66 -3.08
C VAL A 196 10.38 9.34 -3.79
N ILE A 197 10.68 8.22 -3.15
CA ILE A 197 10.28 6.88 -3.64
C ILE A 197 9.29 6.26 -2.68
N TRP A 198 8.14 5.85 -3.22
CA TRP A 198 7.15 5.08 -2.47
C TRP A 198 7.53 3.59 -2.45
N TYR A 199 7.78 3.05 -1.26
CA TYR A 199 8.22 1.68 -1.06
C TYR A 199 7.44 1.00 0.06
N ALA A 200 7.11 -0.29 -0.10
CA ALA A 200 6.33 -1.05 0.87
C ALA A 200 7.05 -2.36 1.29
N PRO A 201 7.57 -2.45 2.52
CA PRO A 201 8.38 -3.58 2.99
C PRO A 201 7.56 -4.71 3.65
N ASP A 202 6.25 -4.58 3.75
CA ASP A 202 5.38 -5.40 4.62
C ASP A 202 4.83 -6.68 3.96
N HIS A 203 5.22 -6.96 2.72
CA HIS A 203 4.83 -8.19 2.02
C HIS A 203 5.92 -9.27 2.07
N ASP A 204 5.48 -10.52 2.11
CA ASP A 204 6.35 -11.69 1.90
C ASP A 204 6.73 -11.86 0.41
N TYR A 205 8.00 -11.59 0.10
CA TYR A 205 8.63 -11.72 -1.21
C TYR A 205 9.39 -13.04 -1.43
N GLY A 206 9.29 -13.99 -0.50
CA GLY A 206 10.05 -15.25 -0.54
C GLY A 206 11.38 -15.19 0.19
N LYS A 207 12.15 -16.28 0.10
CA LYS A 207 13.43 -16.43 0.80
C LYS A 207 14.54 -15.55 0.22
N GLN A 208 14.53 -15.34 -1.10
CA GLN A 208 15.51 -14.47 -1.75
C GLN A 208 15.38 -13.03 -1.25
N SER A 209 16.49 -12.46 -0.77
CA SER A 209 16.55 -11.08 -0.26
C SER A 209 15.61 -10.81 0.92
N SER A 210 15.42 -11.82 1.77
CA SER A 210 14.71 -11.71 3.04
C SER A 210 15.53 -12.28 4.18
N VAL A 211 15.34 -11.71 5.36
CA VAL A 211 15.82 -12.23 6.66
C VAL A 211 14.62 -12.66 7.49
N PHE A 212 14.83 -13.53 8.47
CA PHE A 212 13.77 -13.96 9.40
C PHE A 212 13.87 -13.13 10.67
N VAL A 213 12.91 -12.23 10.86
CA VAL A 213 12.83 -11.36 12.04
C VAL A 213 11.40 -11.34 12.57
N PRO A 214 11.18 -10.93 13.83
CA PRO A 214 9.85 -10.85 14.42
C PRO A 214 8.92 -9.90 13.65
N PHE A 215 7.65 -10.27 13.58
CA PHE A 215 6.55 -9.43 13.13
C PHE A 215 5.30 -9.78 13.95
N PHE A 216 4.85 -8.86 14.79
CA PHE A 216 3.91 -9.11 15.88
C PHE A 216 4.34 -10.33 16.72
N ALA A 217 3.41 -11.21 17.10
CA ALA A 217 3.73 -12.42 17.86
C ALA A 217 4.53 -13.49 17.08
N VAL A 218 4.78 -13.27 15.78
CA VAL A 218 5.46 -14.24 14.91
C VAL A 218 6.96 -13.98 14.87
N GLN A 219 7.74 -14.78 15.61
CA GLN A 219 9.19 -14.60 15.79
C GLN A 219 10.01 -14.72 14.49
N GLU A 220 9.60 -15.63 13.61
CA GLU A 220 10.30 -15.87 12.34
C GLU A 220 9.38 -15.51 11.17
N THR A 221 9.54 -14.28 10.68
CA THR A 221 8.80 -13.75 9.53
C THR A 221 9.78 -13.33 8.44
N ALA A 222 9.62 -13.90 7.24
CA ALA A 222 10.40 -13.49 6.07
C ALA A 222 10.13 -12.01 5.75
N THR A 223 11.15 -11.19 5.93
CA THR A 223 11.07 -9.73 5.80
C THR A 223 12.17 -9.26 4.87
N THR A 224 11.79 -8.44 3.89
CA THR A 224 12.71 -8.01 2.83
C THR A 224 13.86 -7.17 3.37
N THR A 225 15.05 -7.37 2.81
CA THR A 225 16.24 -6.56 3.09
C THR A 225 16.31 -5.27 2.24
N GLY A 226 15.26 -4.99 1.44
CA GLY A 226 15.24 -3.86 0.51
C GLY A 226 15.34 -2.50 1.18
N THR A 227 14.71 -2.30 2.36
CA THR A 227 14.86 -1.06 3.14
C THR A 227 16.32 -0.78 3.47
N TRP A 228 17.03 -1.78 4.02
CA TRP A 228 18.46 -1.67 4.36
C TRP A 228 19.29 -1.27 3.15
N MET A 229 19.10 -1.97 2.03
CA MET A 229 19.84 -1.73 0.81
C MET A 229 19.58 -0.33 0.23
N LEU A 230 18.31 0.09 0.14
CA LEU A 230 17.92 1.40 -0.39
C LEU A 230 18.44 2.53 0.51
N ALA A 231 18.19 2.47 1.82
CA ALA A 231 18.59 3.52 2.75
C ALA A 231 20.12 3.62 2.88
N ARG A 232 20.83 2.49 3.02
CA ARG A 232 22.30 2.49 3.14
C ARG A 232 22.99 3.03 1.90
N MET A 233 22.53 2.65 0.70
CA MET A 233 23.19 3.05 -0.55
C MET A 233 22.87 4.49 -0.97
N SER A 234 21.70 5.01 -0.60
CA SER A 234 21.25 6.35 -0.98
C SER A 234 21.42 7.42 0.10
N LYS A 235 21.54 7.02 1.38
CA LYS A 235 21.46 7.91 2.54
C LYS A 235 20.12 8.67 2.63
N ALA A 236 19.05 8.08 2.08
CA ALA A 236 17.72 8.65 2.16
C ALA A 236 17.17 8.61 3.60
N ALA A 237 16.41 9.64 3.95
CA ALA A 237 15.56 9.61 5.13
C ALA A 237 14.38 8.65 4.90
N ILE A 238 13.96 7.97 5.95
CA ILE A 238 12.83 7.04 5.92
C ILE A 238 11.62 7.75 6.52
N VAL A 239 10.52 7.88 5.77
CA VAL A 239 9.31 8.57 6.25
C VAL A 239 8.13 7.62 6.17
N PRO A 240 7.61 7.10 7.29
CA PRO A 240 6.39 6.31 7.28
C PRO A 240 5.16 7.20 7.12
N PHE A 241 4.12 6.66 6.47
CA PHE A 241 2.82 7.29 6.44
C PHE A 241 1.69 6.25 6.46
N VAL A 242 0.52 6.66 6.96
CA VAL A 242 -0.68 5.83 7.00
C VAL A 242 -1.85 6.56 6.35
N PRO A 243 -2.35 6.07 5.19
CA PRO A 243 -3.58 6.56 4.60
C PRO A 243 -4.78 5.90 5.28
N ARG A 244 -5.32 6.53 6.32
CA ARG A 244 -6.42 5.99 7.13
C ARG A 244 -7.76 6.45 6.59
N ARG A 245 -8.69 5.53 6.35
CA ARG A 245 -10.12 5.85 6.20
C ARG A 245 -10.70 6.19 7.57
N LYS A 246 -11.33 7.36 7.71
CA LYS A 246 -12.05 7.76 8.92
C LYS A 246 -13.33 6.91 9.07
N PRO A 247 -13.76 6.62 10.30
CA PRO A 247 -14.99 5.87 10.53
C PRO A 247 -16.22 6.58 9.95
N ASP A 248 -17.28 5.81 9.72
CA ASP A 248 -18.62 6.29 9.34
C ASP A 248 -18.68 7.14 8.06
N GLY A 249 -17.76 6.89 7.12
CA GLY A 249 -17.75 7.60 5.83
C GLY A 249 -17.45 9.09 5.97
N LYS A 250 -16.59 9.47 6.93
CA LYS A 250 -16.17 10.86 7.16
C LYS A 250 -14.93 11.29 6.36
N GLY A 251 -14.47 10.47 5.42
CA GLY A 251 -13.32 10.75 4.57
C GLY A 251 -12.06 10.02 5.04
N TYR A 252 -10.91 10.67 4.91
CA TYR A 252 -9.59 10.08 5.10
C TYR A 252 -8.65 10.99 5.89
N GLU A 253 -7.58 10.40 6.39
CA GLU A 253 -6.42 11.10 6.93
C GLU A 253 -5.18 10.58 6.22
N LEU A 254 -4.35 11.49 5.75
CA LEU A 254 -2.98 11.21 5.37
C LEU A 254 -2.11 11.47 6.61
N MET A 255 -1.91 10.43 7.42
CA MET A 255 -1.13 10.55 8.64
C MET A 255 0.36 10.40 8.32
N MET A 256 1.11 11.47 8.47
CA MET A 256 2.57 11.47 8.33
C MET A 256 3.20 11.18 9.70
N LEU A 257 4.18 10.28 9.72
CA LEU A 257 4.91 9.93 10.94
C LEU A 257 6.27 10.62 10.95
N GLU A 258 6.94 10.58 12.10
CA GLU A 258 8.29 11.12 12.27
C GLU A 258 9.27 10.51 11.25
N PRO A 259 10.00 11.34 10.50
CA PRO A 259 11.11 10.87 9.68
C PRO A 259 12.22 10.25 10.52
N GLU A 260 12.74 9.13 10.06
CA GLU A 260 13.99 8.57 10.56
C GLU A 260 15.13 8.98 9.62
N CYS A 261 16.00 9.88 10.10
CA CYS A 261 17.15 10.37 9.35
C CYS A 261 18.43 9.55 9.62
N ALA A 262 18.46 8.75 10.68
CA ALA A 262 19.56 7.88 11.06
C ALA A 262 19.05 6.47 11.39
N PRO A 263 18.44 5.76 10.41
CA PRO A 263 17.93 4.41 10.66
C PRO A 263 19.10 3.47 11.00
N PRO A 264 18.85 2.42 11.80
CA PRO A 264 19.86 1.39 12.04
C PRO A 264 20.15 0.66 10.72
N LEU A 265 21.40 0.69 10.28
CA LEU A 265 21.83 0.19 8.96
C LEU A 265 23.07 -0.71 9.01
N ASP A 266 23.46 -1.17 10.21
CA ASP A 266 24.64 -2.01 10.45
C ASP A 266 24.60 -3.27 9.56
N ASP A 267 23.45 -3.95 9.60
CA ASP A 267 23.16 -5.11 8.78
C ASP A 267 21.67 -5.20 8.42
N ALA A 268 21.36 -6.14 7.53
CA ALA A 268 20.02 -6.32 6.99
C ALA A 268 19.01 -6.84 8.03
N GLU A 269 19.44 -7.67 8.98
CA GLU A 269 18.59 -8.23 10.03
C GLU A 269 18.18 -7.16 11.05
N THR A 270 19.16 -6.40 11.55
CA THR A 270 18.95 -5.28 12.47
C THR A 270 17.98 -4.26 11.86
N THR A 271 18.19 -3.89 10.60
CA THR A 271 17.30 -2.94 9.89
C THR A 271 15.90 -3.52 9.69
N ALA A 272 15.78 -4.79 9.27
CA ALA A 272 14.48 -5.42 9.02
C ALA A 272 13.66 -5.57 10.30
N ARG A 273 14.30 -5.90 11.42
CA ARG A 273 13.66 -5.98 12.74
C ARG A 273 13.10 -4.63 13.17
N TRP A 274 13.90 -3.57 13.05
CA TRP A 274 13.45 -2.20 13.33
C TRP A 274 12.29 -1.79 12.40
N MET A 275 12.41 -2.06 11.09
CA MET A 275 11.38 -1.73 10.11
C MET A 275 10.06 -2.47 10.38
N ASN A 276 10.11 -3.74 10.80
CA ASN A 276 8.90 -4.44 11.22
C ASN A 276 8.22 -3.75 12.41
N GLY A 277 8.98 -3.26 13.40
CA GLY A 277 8.44 -2.46 14.49
C GLY A 277 7.76 -1.16 14.02
N VAL A 278 8.31 -0.50 12.99
CA VAL A 278 7.67 0.66 12.35
C VAL A 278 6.36 0.27 11.66
N VAL A 279 6.37 -0.83 10.90
CA VAL A 279 5.18 -1.34 10.21
C VAL A 279 4.09 -1.76 11.19
N GLU A 280 4.44 -2.44 12.29
CA GLU A 280 3.51 -2.83 13.34
C GLU A 280 2.81 -1.61 13.95
N LYS A 281 3.58 -0.59 14.35
CA LYS A 281 3.01 0.68 14.86
C LYS A 281 2.01 1.29 13.90
N CYS A 282 2.35 1.31 12.61
CA CYS A 282 1.47 1.84 11.59
C CYS A 282 0.20 1.00 11.40
N ILE A 283 0.31 -0.34 11.34
CA ILE A 283 -0.84 -1.25 11.25
C ILE A 283 -1.79 -1.02 12.43
N MET A 284 -1.26 -0.83 13.64
CA MET A 284 -2.08 -0.60 14.83
C MET A 284 -2.88 0.71 14.81
N LEU A 285 -2.58 1.65 13.91
CA LEU A 285 -3.38 2.88 13.73
C LEU A 285 -4.73 2.63 13.02
N ALA A 286 -4.84 1.54 12.26
CA ALA A 286 -6.06 1.13 11.54
C ALA A 286 -6.02 -0.37 11.17
N PRO A 287 -5.94 -1.29 12.15
CA PRO A 287 -5.66 -2.71 11.89
C PRO A 287 -6.70 -3.35 10.96
N GLU A 288 -7.95 -2.90 11.00
CA GLU A 288 -9.00 -3.36 10.11
C GLU A 288 -8.77 -2.99 8.64
N GLN A 289 -7.92 -2.03 8.33
CA GLN A 289 -7.67 -1.55 6.97
C GLN A 289 -6.44 -2.20 6.33
N TYR A 290 -5.62 -2.92 7.11
CA TYR A 290 -4.43 -3.62 6.62
C TYR A 290 -4.81 -4.79 5.68
N MET A 291 -3.99 -5.09 4.66
CA MET A 291 -4.25 -6.16 3.70
C MET A 291 -3.98 -7.56 4.29
N TRP A 292 -4.76 -7.95 5.30
CA TRP A 292 -4.74 -9.28 5.92
C TRP A 292 -5.03 -10.42 4.94
N LEU A 293 -5.42 -10.13 3.69
CA LEU A 293 -5.69 -11.11 2.63
C LEU A 293 -4.41 -11.66 1.98
N HIS A 294 -3.24 -11.06 2.23
CA HIS A 294 -1.95 -11.56 1.79
C HIS A 294 -1.45 -12.68 2.71
N ARG A 295 -0.81 -13.72 2.16
CA ARG A 295 -0.18 -14.75 2.98
C ARG A 295 1.17 -14.22 3.51
N ARG A 296 1.13 -13.31 4.50
CA ARG A 296 2.29 -12.63 5.13
C ARG A 296 3.34 -13.58 5.71
N PHE A 297 2.94 -14.77 6.15
CA PHE A 297 3.78 -15.75 6.84
C PHE A 297 4.00 -17.04 6.04
N LYS A 298 3.90 -16.99 4.70
CA LYS A 298 3.97 -18.19 3.84
C LYS A 298 5.38 -18.75 3.75
N THR A 299 6.39 -17.88 3.75
CA THR A 299 7.79 -18.27 3.70
C THR A 299 8.31 -18.53 5.10
N ARG A 300 8.90 -19.70 5.29
CA ARG A 300 9.40 -20.21 6.56
C ARG A 300 10.88 -20.58 6.45
N PRO A 301 11.61 -20.66 7.57
CA PRO A 301 12.92 -21.30 7.61
C PRO A 301 12.88 -22.71 7.00
N GLU A 302 14.04 -23.22 6.59
CA GLU A 302 14.15 -24.58 6.07
C GLU A 302 13.68 -25.62 7.10
N GLY A 303 13.01 -26.67 6.64
CA GLY A 303 12.43 -27.71 7.51
C GLY A 303 11.13 -27.34 8.24
N MET A 304 10.72 -26.06 8.27
CA MET A 304 9.54 -25.64 9.02
C MET A 304 8.22 -25.79 8.22
N PRO A 305 7.11 -26.22 8.86
CA PRO A 305 5.84 -26.44 8.18
C PRO A 305 5.14 -25.14 7.75
N SER A 306 4.26 -25.24 6.74
CA SER A 306 3.42 -24.13 6.27
C SER A 306 2.50 -23.62 7.39
N ARG A 307 2.29 -22.29 7.41
CA ARG A 307 1.33 -21.64 8.33
C ARG A 307 -0.09 -21.48 7.75
N TYR A 308 -0.31 -21.79 6.46
CA TYR A 308 -1.63 -21.81 5.82
C TYR A 308 -1.83 -23.04 4.95
#